data_AF-A0A8K0NTA2-F1
#
_entry.id   AF-A0A8K0NTA2-F1
#
_cell.length_a   1.000
_cell.length_b   1.000
_cell.length_c   1.000
_cell.angle_alpha   90.00
_cell.angle_beta   90.00
_cell.angle_gamma   90.00
#
_symmetry.space_group_name_H-M   'P 1'
#
loop_
_entity.id
_entity.type
_entity.pdbx_description
1 polymer ?
#
loop_
_entity_poly.entity_id
_entity_poly.type
_entity_poly.pdbx_seq_one_letter_code
_entity_poly.pdbx_strand_id
1 'polypeptide(L)'
;MDTPASTICTASSGSSPTGNSEHNSSAPGGIQDFASSLEPFMVDPGINRNVFKSLAASLKSLDKDYRICSLMFDEMSIREHVDYDPVRDLIIGFEDLGSPRDRKNAIARQALVFMARGLLRDWKQPLSFYFTRDGVSADMLAVLLREVLEECESAGLSVVSAVCDTAASNLEALKIMGVTERRPYFLFKEKKVVALFDVPHLLTCTRDHLYKDVVHVPMEIDGVKSLFPAEWQQIRETVKWDENLMHRFLDCVTERHLDPVGPDATKVSLASQVLSYKMASCVDTCVKLCKILPMSALGAAKVCAEMGKLFDSLSGVKSQPDGVDGIKRAISTCDEVSHLHFWSTAIYFLEEWKYSRRKVVGETVIFEQFVPASHIGWLQTLRGVILLWEILKISKVSLLRLGWLSLDSLENLFELFRHKCRLNRDPTAAKFISVLETSLLNGVVDCGAKHDGCKVNPVLSLSGKQCDSRLCMCMRQVMGGGKMCREIFLQRRVDKITQKKGNMGLKQSCLPCSLLTWSTKIPIIFGLVEYMMVHRLSET
;
A
#
# COMPACT_ATOMS: atom_id res chain seq x y z
N MET A 1 22.51 1.81 61.95
CA MET A 1 22.45 0.98 63.16
C MET A 1 21.03 0.53 63.32
N ASP A 2 20.89 -0.78 63.33
CA ASP A 2 19.68 -1.56 63.43
C ASP A 2 18.86 -1.27 64.71
N THR A 3 17.53 -1.43 64.55
CA THR A 3 16.48 -2.01 65.44
C THR A 3 16.78 -2.26 66.94
N PRO A 4 15.77 -2.38 67.87
CA PRO A 4 14.45 -2.98 67.63
C PRO A 4 13.25 -2.47 68.47
N ALA A 5 12.12 -3.08 68.14
CA ALA A 5 10.79 -3.01 68.73
C ALA A 5 10.69 -3.48 70.20
N SER A 6 9.63 -3.04 70.87
CA SER A 6 8.94 -3.83 71.89
C SER A 6 7.41 -3.78 71.70
N THR A 7 6.87 -4.99 71.60
CA THR A 7 5.48 -5.46 71.44
C THR A 7 4.79 -5.45 72.82
N ILE A 8 3.46 -5.27 73.00
CA ILE A 8 2.38 -6.29 73.07
C ILE A 8 1.11 -5.53 73.55
N CYS A 9 0.07 -5.37 72.71
CA CYS A 9 -1.22 -6.09 72.67
C CYS A 9 -2.16 -5.99 73.89
N THR A 10 -3.35 -5.43 73.68
CA THR A 10 -4.63 -6.13 73.94
C THR A 10 -5.72 -5.61 73.00
N ALA A 11 -6.51 -6.54 72.48
CA ALA A 11 -7.49 -6.38 71.42
C ALA A 11 -8.94 -6.29 71.94
N SER A 12 -9.79 -5.62 71.16
CA SER A 12 -11.21 -5.90 70.87
C SER A 12 -11.77 -4.61 70.25
N SER A 13 -12.63 -4.56 69.22
CA SER A 13 -13.43 -5.51 68.46
C SER A 13 -13.99 -4.71 67.28
N GLY A 14 -14.06 -5.26 66.06
CA GLY A 14 -14.69 -4.55 64.95
C GLY A 14 -14.54 -5.26 63.61
N SER A 15 -15.42 -6.23 63.39
CA SER A 15 -15.64 -6.90 62.10
C SER A 15 -16.18 -5.92 61.05
N SER A 16 -15.51 -5.81 59.90
CA SER A 16 -15.99 -5.11 58.70
C SER A 16 -16.20 -6.10 57.55
N PRO A 17 -17.41 -6.20 56.97
CA PRO A 17 -17.60 -6.91 55.71
C PRO A 17 -17.55 -5.93 54.52
N THR A 18 -16.56 -6.20 53.67
CA THR A 18 -16.57 -6.10 52.19
C THR A 18 -17.78 -5.44 51.51
N GLY A 19 -17.55 -4.27 50.91
CA GLY A 19 -18.42 -3.68 49.89
C GLY A 19 -17.64 -3.48 48.58
N ASN A 20 -18.00 -4.22 47.53
CA ASN A 20 -17.54 -4.00 46.17
C ASN A 20 -18.08 -2.66 45.64
N SER A 21 -17.21 -1.70 45.34
CA SER A 21 -17.58 -0.52 44.54
C SER A 21 -17.35 -0.82 43.07
N GLU A 22 -18.43 -1.13 42.35
CA GLU A 22 -18.45 -1.10 40.88
C GLU A 22 -18.26 0.35 40.42
N HIS A 23 -17.10 0.66 39.86
CA HIS A 23 -16.91 1.90 39.11
C HIS A 23 -17.67 1.79 37.78
N ASN A 24 -18.92 2.22 37.77
CA ASN A 24 -19.65 2.52 36.54
C ASN A 24 -18.98 3.71 35.85
N SER A 25 -18.21 3.44 34.80
CA SER A 25 -17.78 4.46 33.86
C SER A 25 -19.02 5.07 33.19
N SER A 26 -19.32 6.32 33.49
CA SER A 26 -20.35 7.11 32.83
C SER A 26 -19.93 7.41 31.40
N ALA A 27 -20.31 6.54 30.45
CA ALA A 27 -20.31 6.92 29.05
C ALA A 27 -21.27 8.12 28.87
N PRO A 28 -20.96 9.10 28.02
CA PRO A 28 -21.93 10.14 27.66
C PRO A 28 -23.18 9.49 27.05
N GLY A 29 -24.28 10.24 27.01
CA GLY A 29 -25.65 9.82 26.68
C GLY A 29 -25.80 8.82 25.52
N GLY A 30 -26.98 8.21 25.44
CA GLY A 30 -27.24 7.04 24.58
C GLY A 30 -26.81 7.21 23.11
N ILE A 31 -26.78 6.12 22.35
CA ILE A 31 -26.30 6.10 20.94
C ILE A 31 -26.88 7.24 20.08
N GLN A 32 -28.10 7.70 20.38
CA GLN A 32 -28.76 8.84 19.74
C GLN A 32 -28.10 10.19 20.05
N ASP A 33 -27.71 10.47 21.30
CA ASP A 33 -27.03 11.71 21.67
C ASP A 33 -25.64 11.80 21.02
N PHE A 34 -24.96 10.65 20.90
CA PHE A 34 -23.72 10.55 20.16
C PHE A 34 -23.93 10.79 18.66
N ALA A 35 -24.95 10.20 18.04
CA ALA A 35 -25.24 10.41 16.62
C ALA A 35 -25.54 11.88 16.29
N SER A 36 -26.32 12.57 17.13
CA SER A 36 -26.60 14.00 16.96
C SER A 36 -25.35 14.88 17.09
N SER A 37 -24.37 14.47 17.91
CA SER A 37 -23.08 15.18 18.02
C SER A 37 -22.18 15.05 16.78
N LEU A 38 -22.50 14.12 15.88
CA LEU A 38 -21.74 13.88 14.64
C LEU A 38 -22.23 14.69 13.44
N GLU A 39 -23.40 15.34 13.50
CA GLU A 39 -23.95 16.15 12.42
C GLU A 39 -22.97 17.20 11.84
N PRO A 40 -22.13 17.91 12.63
CA PRO A 40 -21.17 18.87 12.09
C PRO A 40 -20.07 18.25 11.20
N PHE A 41 -19.90 16.93 11.28
CA PHE A 41 -18.88 16.15 10.57
C PHE A 41 -19.43 15.38 9.38
N MET A 42 -20.70 15.62 9.02
CA MET A 42 -21.30 15.05 7.83
C MET A 42 -20.50 15.43 6.58
N VAL A 43 -20.22 14.42 5.75
CA VAL A 43 -19.55 14.62 4.47
C VAL A 43 -20.44 14.20 3.33
N ASP A 44 -20.51 15.07 2.33
CA ASP A 44 -21.24 14.86 1.09
C ASP A 44 -20.24 14.79 -0.07
N PRO A 45 -20.63 14.19 -1.22
CA PRO A 45 -19.82 14.22 -2.42
C PRO A 45 -19.38 15.66 -2.74
N GLY A 46 -18.16 15.80 -3.26
CA GLY A 46 -17.53 17.09 -3.49
C GLY A 46 -16.48 17.47 -2.45
N ILE A 47 -16.13 18.75 -2.50
CA ILE A 47 -15.23 19.41 -1.56
C ILE A 47 -16.01 19.76 -0.30
N ASN A 48 -15.64 19.15 0.82
CA ASN A 48 -16.26 19.47 2.10
C ASN A 48 -15.56 20.66 2.78
N ARG A 49 -16.26 21.80 2.87
CA ARG A 49 -15.73 23.02 3.49
C ARG A 49 -15.37 22.86 4.97
N ASN A 50 -16.06 22.01 5.73
CA ASN A 50 -15.75 21.80 7.14
C ASN A 50 -14.44 21.03 7.30
N VAL A 51 -14.16 20.06 6.43
CA VAL A 51 -12.87 19.36 6.36
C VAL A 51 -11.74 20.35 6.09
N PHE A 52 -11.88 21.22 5.09
CA PHE A 52 -10.85 22.23 4.78
C PHE A 52 -10.69 23.29 5.87
N LYS A 53 -11.77 23.72 6.54
CA LYS A 53 -11.69 24.63 7.69
C LYS A 53 -10.94 24.00 8.86
N SER A 54 -11.24 22.74 9.18
CA SER A 54 -10.55 21.98 10.23
C SER A 54 -9.06 21.81 9.89
N LEU A 55 -8.77 21.41 8.64
CA LEU A 55 -7.42 21.29 8.12
C LEU A 55 -6.64 22.61 8.22
N ALA A 56 -7.23 23.72 7.80
CA ALA A 56 -6.60 25.05 7.90
C ALA A 56 -6.29 25.43 9.35
N ALA A 57 -7.15 25.07 10.31
CA ALA A 57 -6.89 25.28 11.73
C ALA A 57 -5.70 24.45 12.23
N SER A 58 -5.64 23.16 11.87
CA SER A 58 -4.51 22.28 12.20
C SER A 58 -3.19 22.76 11.56
N LEU A 59 -3.23 23.22 10.31
CA LEU A 59 -2.05 23.70 9.58
C LEU A 59 -1.44 24.97 10.18
N LYS A 60 -2.22 25.82 10.86
CA LYS A 60 -1.69 27.00 11.57
C LYS A 60 -0.65 26.62 12.64
N SER A 61 -0.79 25.44 13.24
CA SER A 61 0.15 24.93 14.25
C SER A 61 1.42 24.31 13.64
N LEU A 62 1.43 24.04 12.33
CA LEU A 62 2.55 23.41 11.63
C LEU A 62 3.46 24.44 10.97
N ASP A 63 4.77 24.22 11.07
CA ASP A 63 5.76 24.96 10.30
C ASP A 63 5.48 24.83 8.80
N LYS A 64 5.80 25.88 8.03
CA LYS A 64 5.50 25.96 6.59
C LYS A 64 6.03 24.76 5.81
N ASP A 65 7.23 24.29 6.15
CA ASP A 65 7.87 23.16 5.47
C ASP A 65 7.08 21.86 5.65
N TYR A 66 6.40 21.67 6.78
CA TYR A 66 5.56 20.49 7.04
C TYR A 66 4.21 20.53 6.32
N ARG A 67 3.87 21.64 5.66
CA ARG A 67 2.69 21.80 4.82
C ARG A 67 2.94 21.40 3.37
N ILE A 68 4.19 21.07 3.01
CA ILE A 68 4.56 20.53 1.70
C ILE A 68 3.97 19.13 1.57
N CYS A 69 3.16 18.91 0.54
CA CYS A 69 2.43 17.67 0.33
C CYS A 69 2.32 17.28 -1.14
N SER A 70 1.97 16.02 -1.35
CA SER A 70 1.55 15.44 -2.62
C SER A 70 0.04 15.24 -2.61
N LEU A 71 -0.62 15.53 -3.73
CA LEU A 71 -2.04 15.27 -3.94
C LEU A 71 -2.20 13.94 -4.69
N MET A 72 -2.82 12.97 -4.05
CA MET A 72 -3.08 11.64 -4.60
C MET A 72 -4.55 11.55 -5.02
N PHE A 73 -4.82 10.90 -6.15
CA PHE A 73 -6.19 10.60 -6.55
C PHE A 73 -6.29 9.30 -7.30
N ASP A 74 -7.36 8.56 -7.02
CA ASP A 74 -7.67 7.27 -7.64
C ASP A 74 -9.17 6.95 -7.46
N GLU A 75 -9.66 6.02 -8.27
CA GLU A 75 -11.03 5.52 -8.22
C GLU A 75 -11.09 4.13 -7.58
N MET A 76 -12.14 3.88 -6.81
CA MET A 76 -12.47 2.53 -6.35
C MET A 76 -13.87 2.11 -6.77
N SER A 77 -14.06 0.82 -7.01
CA SER A 77 -15.39 0.25 -7.22
C SER A 77 -16.22 0.33 -5.95
N ILE A 78 -17.48 0.73 -6.11
CA ILE A 78 -18.52 0.68 -5.09
C ILE A 78 -19.68 -0.15 -5.61
N ARG A 79 -20.48 -0.69 -4.69
CA ARG A 79 -21.66 -1.48 -5.03
C ARG A 79 -22.77 -0.55 -5.52
N GLU A 80 -23.33 -0.87 -6.69
CA GLU A 80 -24.57 -0.26 -7.15
C GLU A 80 -25.70 -0.52 -6.14
N HIS A 81 -26.07 0.53 -5.41
CA HIS A 81 -27.13 0.49 -4.43
C HIS A 81 -27.59 1.91 -4.15
N VAL A 82 -28.86 2.04 -3.80
CA VAL A 82 -29.48 3.31 -3.45
C VAL A 82 -30.02 3.19 -2.03
N ASP A 83 -29.59 4.12 -1.18
CA ASP A 83 -29.94 4.20 0.23
C ASP A 83 -30.74 5.50 0.46
N TYR A 84 -31.76 5.48 1.31
CA TYR A 84 -32.43 6.71 1.77
C TYR A 84 -31.86 7.11 3.12
N ASP A 85 -31.30 8.33 3.20
CA ASP A 85 -30.85 8.95 4.43
C ASP A 85 -31.97 9.83 5.01
N PRO A 86 -32.64 9.42 6.09
CA PRO A 86 -33.72 10.17 6.69
C PRO A 86 -33.26 11.43 7.43
N VAL A 87 -31.97 11.53 7.81
CA VAL A 87 -31.42 12.71 8.48
C VAL A 87 -31.21 13.83 7.47
N ARG A 88 -30.67 13.49 6.30
CA ARG A 88 -30.45 14.44 5.19
C ARG A 88 -31.65 14.62 4.26
N ASP A 89 -32.70 13.81 4.44
CA ASP A 89 -33.80 13.64 3.49
C ASP A 89 -33.29 13.47 2.04
N LEU A 90 -32.30 12.59 1.88
CA LEU A 90 -31.55 12.45 0.63
C LEU A 90 -31.43 11.00 0.21
N ILE A 91 -31.61 10.76 -1.10
CA ILE A 91 -31.34 9.47 -1.71
C ILE A 91 -29.86 9.38 -2.12
N ILE A 92 -29.07 8.56 -1.42
CA ILE A 92 -27.64 8.34 -1.66
C ILE A 92 -27.44 7.18 -2.64
N GLY A 93 -26.42 7.24 -3.50
CA GLY A 93 -26.06 6.14 -4.42
C GLY A 93 -26.15 6.48 -5.91
N PHE A 94 -26.55 7.70 -6.24
CA PHE A 94 -26.48 8.23 -7.60
C PHE A 94 -25.13 8.87 -7.89
N GLU A 95 -24.81 9.00 -9.17
CA GLU A 95 -23.69 9.82 -9.65
C GLU A 95 -23.86 11.25 -9.14
N ASP A 96 -22.82 11.75 -8.48
CA ASP A 96 -22.78 13.02 -7.79
C ASP A 96 -21.34 13.55 -7.78
N LEU A 97 -21.14 14.64 -8.53
CA LEU A 97 -19.85 15.32 -8.61
C LEU A 97 -19.75 16.52 -7.65
N GLY A 98 -20.61 16.59 -6.65
CA GLY A 98 -20.52 17.55 -5.55
C GLY A 98 -21.20 18.90 -5.79
N SER A 99 -21.92 19.05 -6.90
CA SER A 99 -22.85 20.16 -7.12
C SER A 99 -24.24 19.61 -7.45
N PRO A 100 -25.32 20.28 -7.00
CA PRO A 100 -26.69 19.83 -7.28
C PRO A 100 -27.02 19.69 -8.77
N ARG A 101 -26.30 20.41 -9.65
CA ARG A 101 -26.47 20.33 -11.10
C ARG A 101 -25.79 19.12 -11.72
N ASP A 102 -24.82 18.55 -11.03
CA ASP A 102 -23.98 17.46 -11.52
C ASP A 102 -24.45 16.10 -11.00
N ARG A 103 -25.50 16.08 -10.16
CA ARG A 103 -26.15 14.86 -9.73
C ARG A 103 -27.03 14.31 -10.84
N LYS A 104 -26.73 13.10 -11.31
CA LYS A 104 -27.44 12.45 -12.42
C LYS A 104 -28.26 11.28 -11.93
N ASN A 105 -29.35 10.97 -12.62
CA ASN A 105 -30.17 9.78 -12.36
C ASN A 105 -29.50 8.51 -12.92
N ALA A 106 -28.31 8.22 -12.40
CA ALA A 106 -27.45 7.11 -12.80
C ALA A 106 -26.87 6.50 -11.52
N ILE A 107 -27.12 5.21 -11.26
CA ILE A 107 -26.59 4.57 -10.04
C ILE A 107 -25.08 4.49 -10.17
N ALA A 108 -24.38 4.96 -9.12
CA ALA A 108 -22.92 4.99 -9.09
C ALA A 108 -22.34 3.60 -8.87
N ARG A 109 -21.21 3.32 -9.56
CA ARG A 109 -20.41 2.09 -9.39
C ARG A 109 -18.95 2.38 -9.06
N GLN A 110 -18.55 3.65 -9.04
CA GLN A 110 -17.20 4.09 -8.69
C GLN A 110 -17.24 5.28 -7.73
N ALA A 111 -16.18 5.39 -6.92
CA ALA A 111 -15.90 6.54 -6.08
C ALA A 111 -14.50 7.06 -6.37
N LEU A 112 -14.39 8.28 -6.89
CA LEU A 112 -13.13 9.00 -7.03
C LEU A 112 -12.80 9.68 -5.70
N VAL A 113 -11.57 9.57 -5.22
CA VAL A 113 -11.15 10.19 -3.95
C VAL A 113 -9.85 10.96 -4.14
N PHE A 114 -9.80 12.18 -3.61
CA PHE A 114 -8.57 12.97 -3.50
C PHE A 114 -8.06 12.94 -2.06
N MET A 115 -6.75 12.76 -1.89
CA MET A 115 -6.08 12.73 -0.59
C MET A 115 -4.79 13.53 -0.64
N ALA A 116 -4.56 14.38 0.36
CA ALA A 116 -3.24 14.98 0.56
C ALA A 116 -2.36 14.08 1.42
N ARG A 117 -1.07 13.97 1.04
CA ARG A 117 -0.03 13.25 1.76
C ARG A 117 1.15 14.17 2.07
N GLY A 118 1.49 14.36 3.34
CA GLY A 118 2.67 15.12 3.75
C GLY A 118 3.97 14.48 3.26
N LEU A 119 4.91 15.29 2.74
CA LEU A 119 6.19 14.80 2.23
C LEU A 119 7.33 14.83 3.26
N LEU A 120 7.21 15.68 4.29
CA LEU A 120 8.22 15.80 5.35
C LEU A 120 7.79 15.15 6.67
N ARG A 121 6.50 15.28 7.00
CA ARG A 121 5.85 14.59 8.13
C ARG A 121 4.85 13.57 7.61
N ASP A 122 4.75 12.48 8.36
CA ASP A 122 3.85 11.36 8.07
C ASP A 122 2.40 11.72 8.37
N TRP A 123 1.81 12.62 7.59
CA TRP A 123 0.39 12.94 7.68
C TRP A 123 -0.36 12.63 6.39
N LYS A 124 -1.65 12.30 6.47
CA LYS A 124 -2.53 12.08 5.31
C LYS A 124 -3.96 12.49 5.62
N GLN A 125 -4.64 13.07 4.65
CA GLN A 125 -5.97 13.66 4.81
C GLN A 125 -6.80 13.44 3.54
N PRO A 126 -7.89 12.65 3.58
CA PRO A 126 -8.89 12.66 2.52
C PRO A 126 -9.49 14.07 2.40
N LEU A 127 -9.57 14.59 1.19
CA LEU A 127 -9.97 15.98 0.92
C LEU A 127 -11.37 16.08 0.32
N SER A 128 -11.63 15.25 -0.68
CA SER A 128 -12.89 15.22 -1.41
C SER A 128 -13.12 13.83 -2.00
N PHE A 129 -14.38 13.53 -2.28
CA PHE A 129 -14.76 12.31 -2.98
C PHE A 129 -15.95 12.58 -3.90
N TYR A 130 -16.10 11.77 -4.94
CA TYR A 130 -17.14 11.93 -5.95
C TYR A 130 -17.67 10.57 -6.35
N PHE A 131 -18.98 10.45 -6.58
CA PHE A 131 -19.58 9.21 -7.04
C PHE A 131 -19.85 9.27 -8.54
N THR A 132 -19.45 8.23 -9.25
CA THR A 132 -19.65 8.15 -10.70
C THR A 132 -20.23 6.82 -11.10
N ARG A 133 -21.00 6.83 -12.18
CA ARG A 133 -21.33 5.58 -12.87
C ARG A 133 -20.13 5.13 -13.68
N ASP A 134 -19.72 5.89 -14.69
CA ASP A 134 -18.75 5.38 -15.67
C ASP A 134 -17.32 5.91 -15.55
N GLY A 135 -16.94 6.32 -14.34
CA GLY A 135 -15.69 7.04 -14.09
C GLY A 135 -15.84 8.52 -14.46
N VAL A 136 -14.87 9.34 -14.05
CA VAL A 136 -14.86 10.77 -14.42
C VAL A 136 -14.21 10.95 -15.80
N SER A 137 -14.83 11.77 -16.66
CA SER A 137 -14.22 12.14 -17.95
C SER A 137 -12.92 12.92 -17.74
N ALA A 138 -12.00 12.85 -18.70
CA ALA A 138 -10.71 13.55 -18.60
C ALA A 138 -10.86 15.07 -18.38
N ASP A 139 -11.78 15.71 -19.10
CA ASP A 139 -12.08 17.14 -18.94
C ASP A 139 -12.56 17.47 -17.53
N MET A 140 -13.50 16.68 -17.02
CA MET A 140 -14.08 16.90 -15.70
C MET A 140 -13.06 16.60 -14.59
N LEU A 141 -12.24 15.56 -14.75
CA LEU A 141 -11.17 15.26 -13.81
C LEU A 141 -10.15 16.40 -13.71
N ALA A 142 -9.81 17.03 -14.85
CA ALA A 142 -8.95 18.21 -14.87
C ALA A 142 -9.60 19.43 -14.19
N VAL A 143 -10.92 19.57 -14.24
CA VAL A 143 -11.68 20.59 -13.48
C VAL A 143 -11.60 20.28 -11.98
N LEU A 144 -11.99 19.07 -11.56
CA LEU A 144 -11.98 18.66 -10.15
C LEU A 144 -10.58 18.78 -9.53
N LEU A 145 -9.54 18.38 -10.26
CA LEU A 145 -8.15 18.51 -9.79
C LEU A 145 -7.78 19.98 -9.54
N ARG A 146 -8.19 20.91 -10.40
CA ARG A 146 -7.96 22.36 -10.19
C ARG A 146 -8.73 22.90 -8.98
N GLU A 147 -9.98 22.50 -8.79
CA GLU A 147 -10.80 22.92 -7.66
C GLU A 147 -10.22 22.42 -6.33
N VAL A 148 -9.79 21.16 -6.28
CA VAL A 148 -9.15 20.60 -5.08
C VAL A 148 -7.82 21.29 -4.77
N LEU A 149 -7.03 21.64 -5.80
CA LEU A 149 -5.79 22.41 -5.63
C LEU A 149 -6.04 23.82 -5.08
N GLU A 150 -7.10 24.48 -5.55
CA GLU A 150 -7.51 25.81 -5.07
C GLU A 150 -7.85 25.80 -3.57
N GLU A 151 -8.60 24.80 -3.13
CA GLU A 151 -8.97 24.64 -1.72
C GLU A 151 -7.78 24.23 -0.86
N CYS A 152 -6.87 23.39 -1.38
CA CYS A 152 -5.62 23.05 -0.71
C CYS A 152 -4.78 24.31 -0.43
N GLU A 153 -4.57 25.16 -1.45
CA GLU A 153 -3.79 26.39 -1.28
C GLU A 153 -4.51 27.36 -0.33
N SER A 154 -5.83 27.49 -0.44
CA SER A 154 -6.65 28.32 0.45
C SER A 154 -6.57 27.89 1.92
N ALA A 155 -6.44 26.58 2.19
CA ALA A 155 -6.21 26.04 3.53
C ALA A 155 -4.75 26.21 4.02
N GLY A 156 -3.83 26.59 3.14
CA GLY A 156 -2.41 26.80 3.45
C GLY A 156 -1.51 25.60 3.22
N LEU A 157 -1.95 24.61 2.43
CA LEU A 157 -1.10 23.53 1.93
C LEU A 157 -0.22 24.01 0.77
N SER A 158 0.97 23.42 0.66
CA SER A 158 1.86 23.60 -0.49
C SER A 158 1.93 22.30 -1.28
N VAL A 159 1.02 22.14 -2.25
CA VAL A 159 0.99 20.96 -3.12
C VAL A 159 2.08 21.08 -4.17
N VAL A 160 3.06 20.17 -4.15
CA VAL A 160 4.22 20.19 -5.08
C VAL A 160 4.17 19.07 -6.12
N SER A 161 3.35 18.04 -5.89
CA SER A 161 3.15 16.95 -6.83
C SER A 161 1.71 16.43 -6.81
N ALA A 162 1.30 15.84 -7.92
CA ALA A 162 0.06 15.07 -8.07
C ALA A 162 0.40 13.63 -8.50
N VAL A 163 -0.22 12.64 -7.87
CA VAL A 163 0.05 11.20 -8.11
C VAL A 163 -1.25 10.48 -8.47
N CYS A 164 -1.22 9.67 -9.53
CA CYS A 164 -2.34 8.83 -9.99
C CYS A 164 -1.83 7.55 -10.67
N ASP A 165 -2.73 6.66 -11.06
CA ASP A 165 -2.38 5.48 -11.86
C ASP A 165 -2.25 5.84 -13.37
N THR A 166 -2.08 4.82 -14.22
CA THR A 166 -1.97 5.02 -15.69
C THR A 166 -3.28 4.81 -16.45
N ALA A 167 -4.44 4.96 -15.80
CA ALA A 167 -5.74 4.87 -16.46
C ALA A 167 -5.88 5.94 -17.56
N ALA A 168 -6.61 5.60 -18.63
CA ALA A 168 -6.72 6.45 -19.82
C ALA A 168 -7.30 7.84 -19.50
N SER A 169 -8.30 7.93 -18.62
CA SER A 169 -8.88 9.20 -18.15
C SER A 169 -7.86 10.07 -17.41
N ASN A 170 -7.05 9.47 -16.53
CA ASN A 170 -6.00 10.15 -15.76
C ASN A 170 -4.90 10.69 -16.69
N LEU A 171 -4.43 9.87 -17.63
CA LEU A 171 -3.45 10.28 -18.63
C LEU A 171 -3.95 11.47 -19.46
N GLU A 172 -5.19 11.39 -19.93
CA GLU A 172 -5.76 12.44 -20.77
C GLU A 172 -6.04 13.72 -19.99
N ALA A 173 -6.50 13.63 -18.73
CA ALA A 173 -6.67 14.78 -17.85
C ALA A 173 -5.35 15.52 -17.62
N LEU A 174 -4.25 14.79 -17.37
CA LEU A 174 -2.93 15.39 -17.23
C LEU A 174 -2.45 16.05 -18.54
N LYS A 175 -2.73 15.45 -19.70
CA LYS A 175 -2.43 16.08 -21.00
C LYS A 175 -3.22 17.36 -21.22
N ILE A 176 -4.51 17.39 -20.86
CA ILE A 176 -5.35 18.60 -20.90
C ILE A 176 -4.74 19.71 -20.02
N MET A 177 -4.08 19.35 -18.93
CA MET A 177 -3.33 20.29 -18.06
C MET A 177 -1.93 20.66 -18.58
N GLY A 178 -1.52 20.15 -19.75
CA GLY A 178 -0.25 20.45 -20.41
C GLY A 178 0.93 19.57 -19.98
N VAL A 179 0.66 18.44 -19.30
CA VAL A 179 1.69 17.47 -18.90
C VAL A 179 2.10 16.61 -20.10
N THR A 180 3.40 16.36 -20.22
CA THR A 180 3.95 15.37 -21.15
C THR A 180 5.10 14.62 -20.47
N GLU A 181 5.57 13.53 -21.08
CA GLU A 181 6.71 12.74 -20.58
C GLU A 181 7.97 13.60 -20.34
N ARG A 182 8.24 14.60 -21.19
CA ARG A 182 9.39 15.51 -21.08
C ARG A 182 9.11 16.76 -20.24
N ARG A 183 7.83 17.09 -20.05
CA ARG A 183 7.35 18.16 -19.18
C ARG A 183 6.43 17.54 -18.11
N PRO A 184 6.98 16.85 -17.11
CA PRO A 184 6.22 16.06 -16.12
C PRO A 184 5.57 16.95 -15.05
N TYR A 185 5.03 18.10 -15.43
CA TYR A 185 4.40 19.05 -14.53
C TYR A 185 3.40 19.92 -15.29
N PHE A 186 2.39 20.39 -14.57
CA PHE A 186 1.52 21.48 -15.00
C PHE A 186 1.74 22.72 -14.13
N LEU A 187 1.28 23.87 -14.61
CA LEU A 187 1.34 25.12 -13.84
C LEU A 187 0.01 25.33 -13.12
N PHE A 188 0.08 25.57 -11.81
CA PHE A 188 -1.04 26.00 -10.99
C PHE A 188 -0.62 27.30 -10.28
N LYS A 189 -1.27 28.43 -10.63
CA LYS A 189 -0.89 29.78 -10.17
C LYS A 189 0.62 30.03 -10.25
N GLU A 190 1.18 29.79 -11.43
CA GLU A 190 2.61 29.94 -11.75
C GLU A 190 3.57 29.00 -11.02
N LYS A 191 3.08 28.15 -10.11
CA LYS A 191 3.86 27.11 -9.43
C LYS A 191 3.79 25.81 -10.22
N LYS A 192 4.90 25.08 -10.26
CA LYS A 192 4.94 23.75 -10.88
C LYS A 192 4.36 22.72 -9.90
N VAL A 193 3.36 21.98 -10.36
CA VAL A 193 2.90 20.76 -9.69
C VAL A 193 3.36 19.58 -10.53
N VAL A 194 4.27 18.78 -9.98
CA VAL A 194 4.89 17.64 -10.69
C VAL A 194 3.89 16.50 -10.78
N ALA A 195 3.60 16.02 -11.99
CA ALA A 195 2.69 14.92 -12.24
C ALA A 195 3.46 13.59 -12.29
N LEU A 196 3.19 12.72 -11.32
CA LEU A 196 3.83 11.43 -11.13
C LEU A 196 2.81 10.30 -11.28
N PHE A 197 3.31 9.11 -11.62
CA PHE A 197 2.50 7.90 -11.64
C PHE A 197 2.87 6.96 -10.51
N ASP A 198 1.88 6.17 -10.09
CA ASP A 198 2.04 5.20 -9.01
C ASP A 198 3.07 4.11 -9.35
N VAL A 199 4.23 4.16 -8.69
CA VAL A 199 5.36 3.26 -8.92
C VAL A 199 5.01 1.77 -8.72
N PRO A 200 4.30 1.37 -7.64
CA PRO A 200 3.74 0.02 -7.50
C PRO A 200 2.88 -0.43 -8.69
N HIS A 201 1.92 0.39 -9.13
CA HIS A 201 1.09 0.10 -10.30
C HIS A 201 1.95 -0.04 -11.57
N LEU A 202 2.89 0.89 -11.82
CA LEU A 202 3.80 0.83 -12.96
C LEU A 202 4.59 -0.50 -12.99
N LEU A 203 5.03 -1.01 -11.84
CA LEU A 203 5.72 -2.30 -11.75
C LEU A 203 4.79 -3.46 -12.12
N THR A 204 3.55 -3.47 -11.61
CA THR A 204 2.57 -4.51 -11.96
C THR A 204 2.24 -4.49 -13.45
N CYS A 205 2.09 -3.31 -14.05
CA CYS A 205 1.90 -3.17 -15.49
C CYS A 205 3.13 -3.65 -16.28
N THR A 206 4.36 -3.34 -15.85
CA THR A 206 5.56 -3.86 -16.52
C THR A 206 5.61 -5.38 -16.48
N ARG A 207 5.28 -6.01 -15.34
CA ARG A 207 5.14 -7.46 -15.23
C ARG A 207 4.09 -7.99 -16.21
N ASP A 208 2.93 -7.35 -16.28
CA ASP A 208 1.83 -7.78 -17.15
C ASP A 208 2.17 -7.66 -18.65
N HIS A 209 2.94 -6.64 -19.04
CA HIS A 209 3.45 -6.53 -20.41
C HIS A 209 4.51 -7.60 -20.69
N LEU A 210 5.41 -7.88 -19.74
CA LEU A 210 6.37 -8.98 -19.90
C LEU A 210 5.67 -10.35 -19.98
N TYR A 211 4.53 -10.51 -19.30
CA TYR A 211 3.69 -11.70 -19.34
C TYR A 211 3.02 -11.91 -20.71
N LYS A 212 2.54 -10.84 -21.35
CA LYS A 212 1.72 -10.89 -22.58
C LYS A 212 2.51 -10.66 -23.87
N ASP A 213 3.59 -9.89 -23.79
CA ASP A 213 4.31 -9.31 -24.92
C ASP A 213 5.82 -9.63 -24.84
N VAL A 214 6.54 -9.38 -25.92
CA VAL A 214 8.01 -9.49 -25.94
C VAL A 214 8.60 -8.11 -25.72
N VAL A 215 9.49 -7.99 -24.73
CA VAL A 215 10.19 -6.74 -24.42
C VAL A 215 11.63 -6.85 -24.90
N HIS A 216 12.05 -5.97 -25.79
CA HIS A 216 13.41 -5.93 -26.31
C HIS A 216 14.20 -4.87 -25.55
N VAL A 217 15.31 -5.27 -24.92
CA VAL A 217 16.14 -4.39 -24.09
C VAL A 217 17.57 -4.30 -24.61
N PRO A 218 18.23 -3.13 -24.48
CA PRO A 218 19.61 -3.00 -24.90
C PRO A 218 20.55 -3.77 -23.96
N MET A 219 21.47 -4.50 -24.56
CA MET A 219 22.59 -5.14 -23.86
C MET A 219 23.86 -4.97 -24.69
N GLU A 220 24.98 -4.90 -24.00
CA GLU A 220 26.30 -4.88 -24.60
C GLU A 220 27.03 -6.17 -24.23
N ILE A 221 27.40 -6.96 -25.24
CA ILE A 221 28.18 -8.18 -25.09
C ILE A 221 29.38 -8.05 -26.02
N ASP A 222 30.59 -8.23 -25.47
CA ASP A 222 31.85 -8.11 -26.21
C ASP A 222 32.01 -6.80 -27.00
N GLY A 223 31.54 -5.69 -26.42
CA GLY A 223 31.58 -4.35 -27.03
C GLY A 223 30.52 -4.12 -28.12
N VAL A 224 29.66 -5.11 -28.39
CA VAL A 224 28.58 -5.01 -29.36
C VAL A 224 27.26 -4.77 -28.65
N LYS A 225 26.69 -3.58 -28.88
CA LYS A 225 25.37 -3.22 -28.38
C LYS A 225 24.29 -3.83 -29.29
N SER A 226 23.35 -4.56 -28.70
CA SER A 226 22.24 -5.22 -29.42
C SER A 226 20.98 -5.27 -28.55
N LEU A 227 19.82 -5.48 -29.20
CA LEU A 227 18.55 -5.65 -28.50
C LEU A 227 18.30 -7.13 -28.22
N PHE A 228 18.06 -7.46 -26.95
CA PHE A 228 17.80 -8.82 -26.49
C PHE A 228 16.32 -8.99 -26.13
N PRO A 229 15.66 -10.08 -26.57
CA PRO A 229 14.27 -10.34 -26.24
C PRO A 229 14.15 -10.89 -24.81
N ALA A 230 13.27 -10.26 -24.03
CA ALA A 230 12.79 -10.75 -22.76
C ALA A 230 11.37 -11.29 -22.94
N GLU A 231 11.19 -12.58 -22.66
CA GLU A 231 9.93 -13.29 -22.85
C GLU A 231 9.54 -14.01 -21.55
N TRP A 232 8.24 -14.03 -21.23
CA TRP A 232 7.75 -14.72 -20.03
C TRP A 232 8.10 -16.21 -19.99
N GLN A 233 8.20 -16.85 -21.15
CA GLN A 233 8.55 -18.26 -21.27
C GLN A 233 9.93 -18.57 -20.64
N GLN A 234 10.89 -17.64 -20.76
CA GLN A 234 12.23 -17.76 -20.18
C GLN A 234 12.16 -17.76 -18.64
N ILE A 235 11.25 -16.97 -18.06
CA ILE A 235 10.98 -16.95 -16.60
C ILE A 235 10.35 -18.27 -16.17
N ARG A 236 9.36 -18.79 -16.92
CA ARG A 236 8.73 -20.08 -16.60
C ARG A 236 9.72 -21.24 -16.61
N GLU A 237 10.58 -21.29 -17.62
CA GLU A 237 11.61 -22.32 -17.76
C GLU A 237 12.65 -22.23 -16.63
N THR A 238 13.01 -21.02 -16.22
CA THR A 238 13.90 -20.79 -15.06
C THR A 238 13.27 -21.31 -13.76
N VAL A 239 11.99 -21.00 -13.51
CA VAL A 239 11.30 -21.49 -12.30
C VAL A 239 11.14 -23.00 -12.32
N LYS A 240 10.78 -23.58 -13.46
CA LYS A 240 10.70 -25.04 -13.63
C LYS A 240 12.04 -25.72 -13.37
N TRP A 241 13.15 -25.12 -13.80
CA TRP A 241 14.48 -25.63 -13.47
C TRP A 241 14.76 -25.54 -11.97
N ASP A 242 14.49 -24.39 -11.36
CA ASP A 242 14.68 -24.16 -9.91
C ASP A 242 13.90 -25.16 -9.06
N GLU A 243 12.66 -25.48 -9.46
CA GLU A 243 11.79 -26.45 -8.78
C GLU A 243 12.36 -27.87 -8.69
N ASN A 244 13.26 -28.24 -9.61
CA ASN A 244 13.92 -29.55 -9.60
C ASN A 244 15.15 -29.60 -8.68
N LEU A 245 15.54 -28.47 -8.07
CA LEU A 245 16.64 -28.41 -7.13
C LEU A 245 16.20 -28.83 -5.73
N MET A 246 17.05 -29.59 -5.03
CA MET A 246 16.83 -29.93 -3.61
C MET A 246 16.69 -28.68 -2.74
N HIS A 247 17.45 -27.63 -3.05
CA HIS A 247 17.39 -26.33 -2.40
C HIS A 247 17.08 -25.27 -3.46
N ARG A 248 15.83 -24.84 -3.48
CA ARG A 248 15.34 -23.81 -4.41
C ARG A 248 15.96 -22.46 -4.11
N PHE A 249 16.44 -21.79 -5.15
CA PHE A 249 16.77 -20.38 -5.10
C PHE A 249 15.50 -19.54 -5.13
N LEU A 250 14.48 -19.90 -5.90
CA LEU A 250 13.25 -19.10 -6.04
C LEU A 250 12.13 -19.58 -5.11
N ASP A 251 12.45 -19.76 -3.82
CA ASP A 251 11.57 -20.26 -2.75
C ASP A 251 10.26 -19.49 -2.56
N CYS A 252 10.26 -18.17 -2.77
CA CYS A 252 9.05 -17.34 -2.70
C CYS A 252 8.18 -17.41 -3.96
N VAL A 253 8.74 -17.85 -5.10
CA VAL A 253 8.06 -17.85 -6.40
C VAL A 253 7.23 -19.13 -6.53
N THR A 254 5.94 -18.93 -6.80
CA THR A 254 4.91 -19.97 -6.89
C THR A 254 4.12 -19.80 -8.18
N GLU A 255 3.25 -20.76 -8.52
CA GLU A 255 2.37 -20.69 -9.69
C GLU A 255 1.57 -19.38 -9.78
N ARG A 256 1.17 -18.79 -8.64
CA ARG A 256 0.48 -17.48 -8.60
C ARG A 256 1.30 -16.33 -9.21
N HIS A 257 2.62 -16.45 -9.22
CA HIS A 257 3.51 -15.49 -9.85
C HIS A 257 3.55 -15.68 -11.37
N LEU A 258 3.56 -16.93 -11.82
CA LEU A 258 3.70 -17.33 -13.21
C LEU A 258 2.40 -17.18 -14.01
N ASP A 259 1.26 -17.37 -13.34
CA ASP A 259 -0.10 -17.26 -13.87
C ASP A 259 -0.95 -16.34 -12.98
N PRO A 260 -0.67 -15.01 -12.98
CA PRO A 260 -1.41 -14.08 -12.15
C PRO A 260 -2.82 -13.84 -12.73
N VAL A 261 -3.86 -14.33 -12.04
CA VAL A 261 -5.27 -14.17 -12.45
C VAL A 261 -6.04 -13.36 -11.40
N GLY A 262 -6.95 -12.49 -11.87
CA GLY A 262 -7.84 -11.72 -11.01
C GLY A 262 -7.06 -10.85 -10.02
N PRO A 263 -7.31 -10.94 -8.70
CA PRO A 263 -6.61 -10.13 -7.68
C PRO A 263 -5.09 -10.31 -7.64
N ASP A 264 -4.55 -11.41 -8.18
CA ASP A 264 -3.10 -11.63 -8.25
C ASP A 264 -2.43 -10.80 -9.36
N ALA A 265 -3.19 -10.35 -10.37
CA ALA A 265 -2.71 -9.47 -11.43
C ALA A 265 -2.38 -8.05 -10.93
N THR A 266 -3.08 -7.58 -9.90
CA THR A 266 -2.81 -6.25 -9.29
C THR A 266 -1.88 -6.33 -8.08
N LYS A 267 -1.43 -7.53 -7.69
CA LYS A 267 -0.64 -7.72 -6.47
C LYS A 267 0.84 -7.41 -6.69
N VAL A 268 1.25 -6.24 -6.20
CA VAL A 268 2.62 -5.71 -6.28
C VAL A 268 3.68 -6.67 -5.75
N SER A 269 3.39 -7.38 -4.66
CA SER A 269 4.35 -8.35 -4.08
C SER A 269 4.66 -9.53 -5.01
N LEU A 270 3.71 -9.95 -5.87
CA LEU A 270 3.99 -10.98 -6.86
C LEU A 270 4.85 -10.41 -7.99
N ALA A 271 4.54 -9.19 -8.45
CA ALA A 271 5.32 -8.53 -9.49
C ALA A 271 6.77 -8.26 -9.04
N SER A 272 6.99 -7.76 -7.82
CA SER A 272 8.33 -7.45 -7.30
C SER A 272 9.17 -8.67 -6.99
N GLN A 273 8.57 -9.83 -6.71
CA GLN A 273 9.31 -11.08 -6.53
C GLN A 273 9.79 -11.66 -7.88
N VAL A 274 8.99 -11.52 -8.95
CA VAL A 274 9.42 -11.89 -10.31
C VAL A 274 10.44 -10.90 -10.87
N LEU A 275 10.14 -9.60 -10.81
CA LEU A 275 11.04 -8.53 -11.27
C LEU A 275 12.07 -8.20 -10.18
N SER A 276 12.92 -9.17 -9.88
CA SER A 276 13.91 -9.09 -8.81
C SER A 276 15.31 -9.48 -9.27
N TYR A 277 16.31 -9.02 -8.51
CA TYR A 277 17.70 -9.47 -8.69
C TYR A 277 17.84 -11.00 -8.55
N LYS A 278 17.10 -11.62 -7.62
CA LYS A 278 17.13 -13.07 -7.39
C LYS A 278 16.66 -13.85 -8.63
N MET A 279 15.55 -13.42 -9.24
CA MET A 279 15.08 -13.98 -10.51
C MET A 279 16.13 -13.80 -11.62
N ALA A 280 16.67 -12.58 -11.75
CA ALA A 280 17.70 -12.28 -12.74
C ALA A 280 18.94 -13.18 -12.62
N SER A 281 19.45 -13.40 -11.41
CA SER A 281 20.58 -14.30 -11.16
C SER A 281 20.27 -15.75 -11.54
N CYS A 282 19.03 -16.21 -11.33
CA CYS A 282 18.61 -17.56 -11.72
C CYS A 282 18.52 -17.71 -13.24
N VAL A 283 17.97 -16.70 -13.94
CA VAL A 283 17.94 -16.67 -15.41
C VAL A 283 19.38 -16.66 -15.97
N ASP A 284 20.26 -15.79 -15.45
CA ASP A 284 21.67 -15.71 -15.86
C ASP A 284 22.41 -17.04 -15.64
N THR A 285 22.15 -17.72 -14.52
CA THR A 285 22.68 -19.05 -14.21
C THR A 285 22.19 -20.10 -15.20
N CYS A 286 20.90 -20.09 -15.53
CA CYS A 286 20.32 -21.00 -16.52
C CYS A 286 20.96 -20.84 -17.91
N VAL A 287 21.32 -19.61 -18.29
CA VAL A 287 21.97 -19.30 -19.58
C VAL A 287 23.47 -19.62 -19.56
N LYS A 288 24.20 -19.12 -18.58
CA LYS A 288 25.67 -19.16 -18.59
C LYS A 288 26.23 -20.48 -18.09
N LEU A 289 25.66 -21.05 -17.04
CA LEU A 289 26.19 -22.25 -16.37
C LEU A 289 25.44 -23.51 -16.78
N CYS A 290 24.11 -23.51 -16.71
CA CYS A 290 23.32 -24.72 -16.94
C CYS A 290 23.02 -25.00 -18.41
N LYS A 291 23.15 -23.99 -19.28
CA LYS A 291 22.85 -24.08 -20.73
C LYS A 291 21.42 -24.58 -21.02
N ILE A 292 20.48 -24.25 -20.14
CA ILE A 292 19.06 -24.58 -20.26
C ILE A 292 18.35 -23.57 -21.14
N LEU A 293 18.72 -22.30 -21.00
CA LEU A 293 18.19 -21.18 -21.77
C LEU A 293 19.20 -20.70 -22.81
N PRO A 294 18.74 -20.18 -23.96
CA PRO A 294 19.61 -19.58 -24.97
C PRO A 294 20.21 -18.27 -24.48
N MET A 295 21.32 -17.83 -25.10
CA MET A 295 21.96 -16.53 -24.80
C MET A 295 21.01 -15.33 -24.91
N SER A 296 20.00 -15.40 -25.78
CA SER A 296 18.98 -14.36 -25.93
C SER A 296 18.16 -14.12 -24.64
N ALA A 297 18.04 -15.13 -23.77
CA ALA A 297 17.29 -15.03 -22.52
C ALA A 297 17.96 -14.14 -21.46
N LEU A 298 19.20 -13.68 -21.70
CA LEU A 298 19.81 -12.64 -20.88
C LEU A 298 18.99 -11.33 -20.90
N GLY A 299 18.17 -11.11 -21.92
CA GLY A 299 17.19 -10.02 -21.95
C GLY A 299 16.24 -10.06 -20.75
N ALA A 300 15.68 -11.23 -20.41
CA ALA A 300 14.81 -11.37 -19.23
C ALA A 300 15.57 -11.17 -17.92
N ALA A 301 16.80 -11.66 -17.81
CA ALA A 301 17.64 -11.39 -16.64
C ALA A 301 17.86 -9.87 -16.46
N LYS A 302 18.18 -9.17 -17.55
CA LYS A 302 18.39 -7.72 -17.55
C LYS A 302 17.12 -6.97 -17.14
N VAL A 303 15.97 -7.31 -17.70
CA VAL A 303 14.67 -6.71 -17.30
C VAL A 303 14.40 -6.91 -15.82
N CYS A 304 14.54 -8.14 -15.31
CA CYS A 304 14.25 -8.44 -13.90
C CYS A 304 15.16 -7.67 -12.93
N ALA A 305 16.47 -7.60 -13.24
CA ALA A 305 17.43 -6.89 -12.40
C ALA A 305 17.20 -5.37 -12.41
N GLU A 306 17.08 -4.76 -13.59
CA GLU A 306 16.95 -3.31 -13.74
C GLU A 306 15.62 -2.81 -13.18
N MET A 307 14.51 -3.50 -13.45
CA MET A 307 13.20 -3.09 -12.92
C MET A 307 13.10 -3.28 -11.41
N GLY A 308 13.69 -4.34 -10.86
CA GLY A 308 13.75 -4.55 -9.41
C GLY A 308 14.53 -3.43 -8.71
N LYS A 309 15.69 -3.07 -9.25
CA LYS A 309 16.52 -1.97 -8.73
C LYS A 309 15.83 -0.61 -8.89
N LEU A 310 15.17 -0.39 -10.04
CA LEU A 310 14.41 0.83 -10.31
C LEU A 310 13.26 1.01 -9.31
N PHE A 311 12.48 -0.03 -9.09
CA PHE A 311 11.39 -0.04 -8.11
C PHE A 311 11.89 0.25 -6.70
N ASP A 312 12.97 -0.41 -6.28
CA ASP A 312 13.58 -0.19 -4.97
C ASP A 312 14.09 1.26 -4.80
N SER A 313 14.66 1.85 -5.85
CA SER A 313 15.16 3.23 -5.84
C SER A 313 14.07 4.29 -5.65
N LEU A 314 12.81 3.96 -6.01
CA LEU A 314 11.65 4.86 -5.94
C LEU A 314 10.68 4.50 -4.80
N SER A 315 10.93 3.40 -4.10
CA SER A 315 10.10 2.93 -2.97
C SER A 315 10.75 3.19 -1.60
N GLY A 316 11.91 3.83 -1.57
CA GLY A 316 12.68 4.07 -0.36
C GLY A 316 12.00 5.03 0.62
N VAL A 317 11.86 4.61 1.89
CA VAL A 317 11.27 5.42 2.98
C VAL A 317 12.28 5.71 4.10
N LYS A 318 13.24 4.79 4.32
CA LYS A 318 14.26 4.94 5.36
C LYS A 318 15.36 5.89 4.91
N SER A 319 15.94 6.63 5.84
CA SER A 319 17.12 7.48 5.56
C SER A 319 18.40 6.66 5.37
N GLN A 320 18.50 5.51 6.05
CA GLN A 320 19.63 4.60 5.91
C GLN A 320 19.36 3.62 4.75
N PRO A 321 20.40 3.22 4.00
CA PRO A 321 20.26 2.21 2.96
C PRO A 321 19.78 0.88 3.55
N ASP A 322 18.78 0.28 2.91
CA ASP A 322 18.48 -1.14 3.06
C ASP A 322 19.18 -1.92 1.94
N GLY A 323 19.94 -2.96 2.31
CA GLY A 323 20.56 -3.89 1.35
C GLY A 323 21.92 -3.44 0.78
N VAL A 324 22.40 -4.22 -0.20
CA VAL A 324 23.77 -4.14 -0.74
C VAL A 324 23.96 -2.97 -1.70
N ASP A 325 22.93 -2.61 -2.46
CA ASP A 325 23.00 -1.62 -3.54
C ASP A 325 22.86 -0.15 -3.09
N GLY A 326 22.52 0.07 -1.81
CA GLY A 326 22.47 1.39 -1.19
C GLY A 326 21.33 2.31 -1.63
N ILE A 327 20.64 2.03 -2.74
CA ILE A 327 19.67 2.97 -3.35
C ILE A 327 18.23 2.80 -2.86
N LYS A 328 17.92 1.72 -2.13
CA LYS A 328 16.61 1.51 -1.50
C LYS A 328 16.48 2.35 -0.23
N ARG A 329 16.40 3.67 -0.41
CA ARG A 329 16.31 4.66 0.68
C ARG A 329 15.70 5.97 0.19
N ALA A 330 15.40 6.83 1.14
CA ALA A 330 15.04 8.21 0.88
C ALA A 330 16.25 8.94 0.28
N ILE A 331 15.99 9.78 -0.72
CA ILE A 331 17.01 10.66 -1.29
C ILE A 331 17.26 11.83 -0.34
N SER A 332 18.52 12.20 -0.16
CA SER A 332 18.93 13.35 0.66
C SER A 332 20.00 14.18 -0.04
N THR A 333 20.26 15.37 0.49
CA THR A 333 21.29 16.26 -0.07
C THR A 333 22.71 15.71 0.06
N CYS A 334 22.97 14.74 0.94
CA CYS A 334 24.31 14.15 1.07
C CYS A 334 24.56 12.99 0.11
N ASP A 335 23.53 12.43 -0.52
CA ASP A 335 23.63 11.22 -1.34
C ASP A 335 22.89 11.30 -2.68
N GLU A 336 22.35 12.46 -3.02
CA GLU A 336 21.57 12.71 -4.25
C GLU A 336 22.31 12.26 -5.51
N VAL A 337 23.63 12.39 -5.56
CA VAL A 337 24.44 12.03 -6.74
C VAL A 337 24.20 10.58 -7.16
N SER A 338 24.08 9.66 -6.19
CA SER A 338 23.85 8.24 -6.49
C SER A 338 22.46 8.01 -7.09
N HIS A 339 21.44 8.64 -6.53
CA HIS A 339 20.07 8.56 -7.03
C HIS A 339 19.92 9.21 -8.42
N LEU A 340 20.42 10.45 -8.58
CA LEU A 340 20.31 11.21 -9.82
C LEU A 340 21.07 10.54 -10.97
N HIS A 341 22.27 10.00 -10.70
CA HIS A 341 23.03 9.24 -11.69
C HIS A 341 22.30 7.96 -12.11
N PHE A 342 21.79 7.20 -11.14
CA PHE A 342 21.03 5.99 -11.42
C PHE A 342 19.76 6.29 -12.23
N TRP A 343 18.95 7.27 -11.83
CA TRP A 343 17.72 7.62 -12.55
C TRP A 343 17.99 8.15 -13.96
N SER A 344 19.06 8.93 -14.14
CA SER A 344 19.48 9.37 -15.48
C SER A 344 19.84 8.18 -16.36
N THR A 345 20.58 7.21 -15.81
CA THR A 345 20.95 5.98 -16.53
C THR A 345 19.73 5.11 -16.82
N ALA A 346 18.79 5.00 -15.88
CA ALA A 346 17.55 4.26 -16.04
C ALA A 346 16.66 4.87 -17.13
N ILE A 347 16.62 6.20 -17.27
CA ILE A 347 15.91 6.89 -18.37
C ILE A 347 16.50 6.46 -19.72
N TYR A 348 17.81 6.55 -19.92
CA TYR A 348 18.44 6.12 -21.17
C TYR A 348 18.19 4.64 -21.48
N PHE A 349 18.27 3.78 -20.45
CA PHE A 349 17.97 2.38 -20.60
C PHE A 349 16.53 2.12 -21.05
N LEU A 350 15.55 2.80 -20.43
CA LEU A 350 14.13 2.65 -20.77
C LEU A 350 13.80 3.23 -22.16
N GLU A 351 14.39 4.36 -22.55
CA GLU A 351 14.16 4.98 -23.88
C GLU A 351 14.52 4.05 -25.05
N GLU A 352 15.39 3.08 -24.81
CA GLU A 352 15.82 2.10 -25.81
C GLU A 352 14.96 0.81 -25.84
N TRP A 353 14.02 0.65 -24.92
CA TRP A 353 13.14 -0.50 -24.92
C TRP A 353 12.20 -0.50 -26.11
N LYS A 354 11.93 -1.69 -26.65
CA LYS A 354 10.90 -1.88 -27.69
C LYS A 354 9.95 -2.98 -27.28
N TYR A 355 8.65 -2.73 -27.38
CA TYR A 355 7.64 -3.74 -27.13
C TYR A 355 7.09 -4.25 -28.45
N SER A 356 6.88 -5.56 -28.51
CA SER A 356 6.21 -6.19 -29.66
C SER A 356 5.17 -7.19 -29.17
N ARG A 357 3.95 -7.06 -29.71
CA ARG A 357 2.83 -7.94 -29.43
C ARG A 357 2.58 -8.89 -30.59
N ARG A 358 2.36 -10.17 -30.28
CA ARG A 358 1.90 -11.15 -31.27
C ARG A 358 0.48 -10.81 -31.71
N LYS A 359 0.26 -10.67 -33.01
CA LYS A 359 -1.05 -10.43 -33.64
C LYS A 359 -1.28 -11.43 -34.75
N VAL A 360 -2.44 -12.09 -34.72
CA VAL A 360 -2.86 -13.03 -35.77
C VAL A 360 -3.72 -12.25 -36.76
N VAL A 361 -3.30 -12.22 -38.03
CA VAL A 361 -4.02 -11.56 -39.13
C VAL A 361 -4.27 -12.61 -40.21
N GLY A 362 -5.49 -13.13 -40.25
CA GLY A 362 -5.81 -14.30 -41.07
C GLY A 362 -5.03 -15.53 -40.60
N GLU A 363 -4.25 -16.13 -41.50
CA GLU A 363 -3.37 -17.27 -41.21
C GLU A 363 -1.94 -16.85 -40.82
N THR A 364 -1.61 -15.56 -40.89
CA THR A 364 -0.25 -15.05 -40.64
C THR A 364 -0.12 -14.51 -39.23
N VAL A 365 1.02 -14.81 -38.58
CA VAL A 365 1.40 -14.23 -37.30
C VAL A 365 2.38 -13.08 -37.54
N ILE A 366 2.01 -11.87 -37.12
CA ILE A 366 2.88 -10.68 -37.17
C ILE A 366 3.17 -10.17 -35.76
N PHE A 367 4.25 -9.40 -35.62
CA PHE A 367 4.61 -8.73 -34.38
C PHE A 367 4.42 -7.22 -34.54
N GLU A 368 3.42 -6.67 -33.85
CA GLU A 368 3.09 -5.24 -33.87
C GLU A 368 3.89 -4.51 -32.80
N GLN A 369 4.62 -3.47 -33.20
CA GLN A 369 5.35 -2.62 -32.25
C GLN A 369 4.39 -1.61 -31.60
N PHE A 370 4.57 -1.38 -30.30
CA PHE A 370 3.80 -0.39 -29.55
C PHE A 370 4.59 0.11 -28.34
N VAL A 371 4.06 1.12 -27.63
CA VAL A 371 4.63 1.61 -26.36
C VAL A 371 3.52 1.59 -25.31
N PRO A 372 3.66 0.80 -24.23
CA PRO A 372 2.71 0.80 -23.13
C PRO A 372 2.58 2.15 -22.43
N ALA A 373 1.38 2.47 -21.94
CA ALA A 373 1.16 3.63 -21.07
C ALA A 373 2.07 3.59 -19.82
N SER A 374 2.26 2.42 -19.22
CA SER A 374 3.17 2.25 -18.07
C SER A 374 4.63 2.53 -18.41
N HIS A 375 5.06 2.31 -19.67
CA HIS A 375 6.42 2.62 -20.09
C HIS A 375 6.64 4.14 -20.13
N ILE A 376 5.71 4.87 -20.75
CA ILE A 376 5.69 6.35 -20.71
C ILE A 376 5.60 6.83 -19.25
N GLY A 377 4.82 6.13 -18.43
CA GLY A 377 4.65 6.43 -17.01
C GLY A 377 5.96 6.33 -16.21
N TRP A 378 6.80 5.33 -16.47
CA TRP A 378 8.14 5.23 -15.88
C TRP A 378 9.04 6.41 -16.26
N LEU A 379 9.13 6.74 -17.55
CA LEU A 379 9.94 7.86 -18.05
C LEU A 379 9.48 9.19 -17.46
N GLN A 380 8.17 9.46 -17.46
CA GLN A 380 7.60 10.67 -16.87
C GLN A 380 7.87 10.74 -15.36
N THR A 381 7.67 9.64 -14.63
CA THR A 381 7.86 9.59 -13.18
C THR A 381 9.32 9.82 -12.80
N LEU A 382 10.28 9.22 -13.52
CA LEU A 382 11.70 9.44 -13.27
C LEU A 382 12.11 10.89 -13.48
N ARG A 383 11.73 11.49 -14.62
CA ARG A 383 11.99 12.91 -14.89
C ARG A 383 11.26 13.81 -13.91
N GLY A 384 10.05 13.43 -13.51
CA GLY A 384 9.24 14.13 -12.52
C GLY A 384 9.89 14.13 -11.14
N VAL A 385 10.37 12.98 -10.65
CA VAL A 385 11.05 12.87 -9.35
C VAL A 385 12.35 13.67 -9.33
N ILE A 386 13.13 13.65 -10.42
CA ILE A 386 14.32 14.51 -10.56
C ILE A 386 13.92 16.00 -10.43
N LEU A 387 12.89 16.44 -11.17
CA LEU A 387 12.40 17.81 -11.11
C LEU A 387 11.85 18.18 -9.72
N LEU A 388 11.09 17.27 -9.09
CA LEU A 388 10.53 17.47 -7.76
C LEU A 388 11.63 17.65 -6.73
N TRP A 389 12.69 16.84 -6.81
CA TRP A 389 13.83 16.97 -5.93
C TRP A 389 14.50 18.35 -6.05
N GLU A 390 14.69 18.87 -7.26
CA GLU A 390 15.20 20.23 -7.46
C GLU A 390 14.30 21.32 -6.84
N ILE A 391 12.97 21.20 -7.00
CA ILE A 391 11.99 22.12 -6.38
C ILE A 391 12.09 22.08 -4.84
N LEU A 392 12.22 20.89 -4.27
CA LEU A 392 12.32 20.68 -2.83
C LEU A 392 13.64 21.19 -2.26
N LYS A 393 14.75 21.07 -3.00
CA LYS A 393 16.05 21.64 -2.61
C LYS A 393 16.00 23.16 -2.53
N ILE A 394 15.37 23.83 -3.49
CA ILE A 394 15.15 25.29 -3.45
C ILE A 394 14.36 25.67 -2.19
N SER A 395 13.44 24.79 -1.76
CA SER A 395 12.65 24.94 -0.54
C SER A 395 13.38 24.46 0.73
N LYS A 396 14.70 24.23 0.67
CA LYS A 396 15.57 23.80 1.78
C LYS A 396 15.19 22.45 2.42
N VAL A 397 14.50 21.59 1.69
CA VAL A 397 14.21 20.22 2.12
C VAL A 397 15.47 19.37 1.93
N SER A 398 15.90 18.68 3.00
CA SER A 398 17.13 17.89 3.01
C SER A 398 16.93 16.40 2.75
N LEU A 399 15.69 15.90 2.83
CA LEU A 399 15.34 14.48 2.73
C LEU A 399 13.95 14.31 2.11
N LEU A 400 13.83 13.43 1.12
CA LEU A 400 12.56 13.05 0.50
C LEU A 400 12.39 11.53 0.55
N ARG A 401 11.27 11.09 1.13
CA ARG A 401 10.86 9.69 1.18
C ARG A 401 10.04 9.36 -0.05
N LEU A 402 10.64 8.66 -1.00
CA LEU A 402 10.04 8.39 -2.30
C LEU A 402 8.83 7.46 -2.20
N GLY A 403 8.81 6.54 -1.25
CA GLY A 403 7.64 5.73 -0.94
C GLY A 403 6.42 6.50 -0.40
N TRP A 404 6.52 7.82 -0.21
CA TRP A 404 5.35 8.69 0.07
C TRP A 404 4.78 9.35 -1.19
N LEU A 405 5.35 9.06 -2.36
CA LEU A 405 4.87 9.48 -3.69
C LEU A 405 4.15 8.34 -4.43
N SER A 406 3.64 7.34 -3.70
CA SER A 406 2.80 6.24 -4.21
C SER A 406 1.36 6.38 -3.73
N LEU A 407 0.42 5.73 -4.42
CA LEU A 407 -0.98 5.65 -4.05
C LEU A 407 -1.24 4.74 -2.85
N ASP A 408 -0.23 4.07 -2.28
CA ASP A 408 -0.36 3.16 -1.13
C ASP A 408 -1.20 3.76 0.01
N SER A 409 -1.03 5.05 0.31
CA SER A 409 -1.79 5.71 1.38
C SER A 409 -3.29 5.78 1.11
N LEU A 410 -3.66 5.97 -0.16
CA LEU A 410 -5.03 6.02 -0.66
C LEU A 410 -5.60 4.61 -0.82
N GLU A 411 -4.83 3.67 -1.36
CA GLU A 411 -5.25 2.26 -1.45
C GLU A 411 -5.52 1.65 -0.06
N ASN A 412 -4.69 1.96 0.95
CA ASN A 412 -4.95 1.57 2.34
C ASN A 412 -6.28 2.13 2.87
N LEU A 413 -6.70 3.32 2.43
CA LEU A 413 -8.02 3.87 2.76
C LEU A 413 -9.12 3.07 2.04
N PHE A 414 -8.93 2.71 0.77
CA PHE A 414 -9.87 1.85 0.06
C PHE A 414 -10.00 0.48 0.72
N GLU A 415 -8.89 -0.14 1.14
CA GLU A 415 -8.92 -1.38 1.89
C GLU A 415 -9.68 -1.26 3.22
N LEU A 416 -9.58 -0.12 3.90
CA LEU A 416 -10.38 0.16 5.09
C LEU A 416 -11.88 0.15 4.76
N PHE A 417 -12.30 0.82 3.69
CA PHE A 417 -13.69 0.81 3.22
C PHE A 417 -14.17 -0.61 2.94
N ARG A 418 -13.37 -1.40 2.22
CA ARG A 418 -13.69 -2.81 1.91
C ARG A 418 -13.76 -3.68 3.16
N HIS A 419 -12.83 -3.51 4.11
CA HIS A 419 -12.76 -4.31 5.34
C HIS A 419 -13.98 -4.09 6.25
N LYS A 420 -14.50 -2.86 6.30
CA LYS A 420 -15.69 -2.52 7.09
C LYS A 420 -16.99 -3.11 6.51
N CYS A 421 -16.97 -3.61 5.27
CA CYS A 421 -18.13 -4.20 4.59
C CYS A 421 -18.27 -5.73 4.77
N ARG A 422 -17.44 -6.34 5.63
CA ARG A 422 -17.47 -7.77 6.01
C ARG A 422 -17.45 -8.73 4.81
N LEU A 423 -18.60 -9.30 4.45
CA LEU A 423 -18.73 -10.35 3.43
C LEU A 423 -18.76 -9.79 2.01
N ASN A 424 -19.25 -8.56 1.84
CA ASN A 424 -19.21 -7.87 0.56
C ASN A 424 -18.04 -6.90 0.57
N ARG A 425 -17.12 -7.03 -0.40
CA ARG A 425 -15.91 -6.20 -0.42
C ARG A 425 -16.19 -4.79 -0.92
N ASP A 426 -17.22 -4.59 -1.74
CA ASP A 426 -17.50 -3.25 -2.29
C ASP A 426 -18.56 -2.53 -1.43
N PRO A 427 -18.24 -1.34 -0.89
CA PRO A 427 -19.19 -0.58 -0.07
C PRO A 427 -20.33 -0.02 -0.94
N THR A 428 -21.52 0.15 -0.36
CA THR A 428 -22.52 1.06 -0.95
C THR A 428 -22.07 2.50 -0.75
N ALA A 429 -22.63 3.46 -1.50
CA ALA A 429 -22.31 4.87 -1.33
C ALA A 429 -22.57 5.37 0.11
N ALA A 430 -23.68 4.99 0.75
CA ALA A 430 -23.93 5.35 2.15
C ALA A 430 -22.90 4.73 3.10
N LYS A 431 -22.50 3.48 2.86
CA LYS A 431 -21.47 2.84 3.68
C LYS A 431 -20.10 3.47 3.49
N PHE A 432 -19.76 3.87 2.27
CA PHE A 432 -18.55 4.63 1.95
C PHE A 432 -18.51 5.93 2.77
N ILE A 433 -19.57 6.75 2.70
CA ILE A 433 -19.68 8.02 3.45
C ILE A 433 -19.48 7.76 4.95
N SER A 434 -20.24 6.83 5.52
CA SER A 434 -20.17 6.53 6.96
C SER A 434 -18.77 6.12 7.43
N VAL A 435 -18.04 5.33 6.64
CA VAL A 435 -16.66 4.93 6.99
C VAL A 435 -15.69 6.10 6.82
N LEU A 436 -15.88 6.95 5.80
CA LEU A 436 -15.09 8.15 5.61
C LEU A 436 -15.27 9.14 6.76
N GLU A 437 -16.51 9.44 7.16
CA GLU A 437 -16.83 10.29 8.33
C GLU A 437 -16.15 9.76 9.60
N THR A 438 -16.29 8.45 9.85
CA THR A 438 -15.64 7.79 10.99
C THR A 438 -14.11 7.92 10.92
N SER A 439 -13.52 7.86 9.72
CA SER A 439 -12.07 7.97 9.53
C SER A 439 -11.59 9.40 9.75
N LEU A 440 -12.37 10.40 9.34
CA LEU A 440 -12.10 11.82 9.58
C LEU A 440 -12.20 12.14 11.08
N LEU A 441 -13.26 11.69 11.75
CA LEU A 441 -13.47 11.89 13.19
C LEU A 441 -12.36 11.29 14.05
N ASN A 442 -11.97 10.05 13.76
CA ASN A 442 -10.87 9.39 14.48
C ASN A 442 -9.50 10.03 14.19
N GLY A 443 -9.38 10.83 13.13
CA GLY A 443 -8.16 11.55 12.76
C GLY A 443 -8.10 12.99 13.26
N VAL A 444 -9.16 13.55 13.84
CA VAL A 444 -9.24 14.99 14.17
C VAL A 444 -8.85 15.31 15.63
N VAL A 445 -8.44 14.33 16.44
CA VAL A 445 -8.13 14.59 17.86
C VAL A 445 -6.62 14.63 18.16
N ASP A 446 -6.16 15.88 18.34
CA ASP A 446 -5.05 16.38 19.17
C ASP A 446 -3.79 16.92 18.46
N CYS A 447 -3.77 18.25 18.27
CA CYS A 447 -2.55 19.07 18.11
C CYS A 447 -2.11 19.62 19.48
N GLY A 448 -1.95 18.73 20.47
CA GLY A 448 -1.45 19.07 21.79
C GLY A 448 0.07 19.11 21.81
N ALA A 449 0.65 20.30 21.70
CA ALA A 449 2.06 20.51 21.99
C ALA A 449 2.32 20.38 23.51
N LYS A 450 3.16 19.42 23.92
CA LYS A 450 4.35 19.59 24.79
C LYS A 450 4.93 18.26 25.28
N HIS A 451 6.26 18.26 25.34
CA HIS A 451 7.18 17.35 26.02
C HIS A 451 7.89 16.23 25.23
N ASP A 452 9.20 16.24 25.48
CA ASP A 452 10.26 15.37 25.02
C ASP A 452 9.94 13.88 25.13
N GLY A 453 10.50 13.11 24.18
CA GLY A 453 10.63 11.66 24.32
C GLY A 453 9.44 10.88 23.79
N CYS A 454 9.49 10.58 22.49
CA CYS A 454 8.98 9.36 21.86
C CYS A 454 7.75 8.70 22.52
N LYS A 455 6.54 9.07 22.09
CA LYS A 455 5.42 8.13 21.86
C LYS A 455 4.58 8.61 20.68
N VAL A 456 4.30 7.65 19.80
CA VAL A 456 3.42 7.75 18.62
C VAL A 456 2.06 8.32 19.06
N ASN A 457 1.66 9.46 18.49
CA ASN A 457 0.31 10.00 18.68
C ASN A 457 -0.64 9.45 17.60
N PRO A 458 -1.91 9.14 17.95
CA PRO A 458 -2.87 8.49 17.09
C PRO A 458 -3.68 9.52 16.30
N VAL A 459 -2.99 10.38 15.57
CA VAL A 459 -3.44 10.71 14.23
C VAL A 459 -2.36 10.02 13.40
N LEU A 460 -2.71 9.23 12.37
CA LEU A 460 -1.73 8.74 11.37
C LEU A 460 -1.20 7.30 11.55
N SER A 461 -2.04 6.35 11.98
CA SER A 461 -1.80 4.93 11.65
C SER A 461 -3.00 4.28 10.95
N LEU A 462 -3.06 4.48 9.63
CA LEU A 462 -3.65 3.49 8.73
C LEU A 462 -2.53 2.62 8.15
N SER A 463 -1.66 2.12 9.03
CA SER A 463 -0.75 1.03 8.68
C SER A 463 -1.45 -0.26 9.04
N GLY A 464 -1.70 -1.12 8.05
CA GLY A 464 -2.24 -2.47 8.21
C GLY A 464 -1.29 -3.43 8.96
N LYS A 465 -0.87 -3.07 10.18
CA LYS A 465 -0.28 -4.03 11.10
C LYS A 465 -1.40 -4.70 11.87
N GLN A 466 -1.51 -6.00 11.64
CA GLN A 466 -2.21 -7.02 12.40
C GLN A 466 -2.78 -6.49 13.73
N CYS A 467 -4.11 -6.44 13.79
CA CYS A 467 -4.92 -6.07 14.94
C CYS A 467 -4.30 -6.57 16.25
N ASP A 468 -3.77 -5.65 17.07
CA ASP A 468 -3.36 -5.95 18.42
C ASP A 468 -4.62 -6.24 19.25
N SER A 469 -4.66 -7.45 19.80
CA SER A 469 -5.80 -8.14 20.42
C SER A 469 -6.49 -7.41 21.60
N ARG A 470 -6.01 -6.23 21.99
CA ARG A 470 -6.55 -5.44 23.12
C ARG A 470 -7.62 -4.42 22.71
N LEU A 471 -7.55 -3.84 21.51
CA LEU A 471 -8.57 -2.89 21.02
C LEU A 471 -9.89 -3.57 20.62
N CYS A 472 -9.84 -4.86 20.26
CA CYS A 472 -11.03 -5.65 19.92
C CYS A 472 -11.88 -6.03 21.15
N MET A 473 -11.35 -5.91 22.38
CA MET A 473 -12.15 -6.18 23.60
C MET A 473 -13.06 -5.01 23.98
N CYS A 474 -12.62 -3.76 23.80
CA CYS A 474 -13.39 -2.59 24.23
C CYS A 474 -14.68 -2.41 23.40
N MET A 475 -14.64 -2.67 22.08
CA MET A 475 -15.85 -2.61 21.22
C MET A 475 -16.78 -3.82 21.36
N ARG A 476 -16.32 -4.95 21.94
CA ARG A 476 -17.19 -6.13 22.19
C ARG A 476 -18.12 -5.95 23.38
N GLN A 477 -17.83 -5.03 24.29
CA GLN A 477 -18.69 -4.73 25.43
C GLN A 477 -19.82 -3.75 25.10
N VAL A 478 -19.68 -2.93 24.06
CA VAL A 478 -20.68 -1.90 23.69
C VAL A 478 -21.70 -2.42 22.67
N MET A 479 -21.35 -3.40 21.84
CA MET A 479 -22.27 -4.02 20.89
C MET A 479 -22.83 -5.32 21.48
N GLY A 480 -23.97 -5.22 22.18
CA GLY A 480 -24.71 -6.35 22.73
C GLY A 480 -24.92 -7.46 21.70
N GLY A 481 -24.28 -8.60 21.94
CA GLY A 481 -24.27 -9.75 21.04
C GLY A 481 -23.44 -10.91 21.59
N GLY A 482 -23.54 -11.17 22.90
CA GLY A 482 -22.88 -12.29 23.55
C GLY A 482 -23.77 -13.53 23.54
N LYS A 483 -23.36 -14.57 22.79
CA LYS A 483 -23.26 -15.99 23.23
C LYS A 483 -23.20 -17.04 22.10
N MET A 484 -23.40 -16.70 20.83
CA MET A 484 -23.52 -17.74 19.78
C MET A 484 -22.20 -18.19 19.09
N CYS A 485 -21.12 -17.38 19.15
CA CYS A 485 -19.92 -17.65 18.34
C CYS A 485 -18.89 -18.61 18.97
N ARG A 486 -18.96 -18.90 20.28
CA ARG A 486 -18.01 -19.85 20.92
C ARG A 486 -18.43 -21.31 20.73
N GLU A 487 -19.73 -21.62 20.68
CA GLU A 487 -20.20 -22.99 20.44
C GLU A 487 -19.98 -23.45 19.00
N ILE A 488 -20.15 -22.57 18.01
CA ILE A 488 -19.97 -22.93 16.58
C ILE A 488 -18.50 -23.24 16.25
N PHE A 489 -17.54 -22.62 16.94
CA PHE A 489 -16.11 -22.84 16.70
C PHE A 489 -15.56 -24.08 17.43
N LEU A 490 -16.18 -24.47 18.55
CA LEU A 490 -15.87 -25.72 19.26
C LEU A 490 -16.49 -26.93 18.56
N GLN A 491 -17.74 -26.83 18.06
CA GLN A 491 -18.39 -27.92 17.31
C GLN A 491 -17.63 -28.29 16.03
N ARG A 492 -17.23 -27.28 15.23
CA ARG A 492 -16.48 -27.51 13.97
C ARG A 492 -15.07 -28.08 14.17
N ARG A 493 -14.47 -27.92 15.36
CA ARG A 493 -13.15 -28.46 15.67
C ARG A 493 -13.25 -29.90 16.20
N VAL A 494 -14.35 -30.24 16.88
CA VAL A 494 -14.66 -31.63 17.26
C VAL A 494 -15.05 -32.46 16.02
N ASP A 495 -15.83 -31.91 15.09
CA ASP A 495 -16.28 -32.60 13.87
C ASP A 495 -15.13 -32.88 12.87
N LYS A 496 -14.15 -31.96 12.76
CA LYS A 496 -12.93 -32.19 11.97
C LYS A 496 -11.97 -33.21 12.60
N ILE A 497 -12.03 -33.41 13.91
CA ILE A 497 -11.21 -34.41 14.62
C ILE A 497 -11.89 -35.79 14.57
N THR A 498 -13.23 -35.86 14.50
CA THR A 498 -13.97 -37.12 14.32
C THR A 498 -13.94 -37.61 12.87
N GLN A 499 -14.00 -36.74 11.86
CA GLN A 499 -13.87 -37.15 10.45
C GLN A 499 -12.47 -37.64 10.05
N LYS A 500 -11.41 -37.27 10.78
CA LYS A 500 -10.03 -37.73 10.50
C LYS A 500 -9.63 -39.00 11.26
N LYS A 501 -10.50 -39.52 12.14
CA LYS A 501 -10.29 -40.78 12.89
C LYS A 501 -11.16 -41.96 12.41
N GLY A 502 -11.98 -41.77 11.38
CA GLY A 502 -12.82 -42.83 10.79
C GLY A 502 -12.13 -43.74 9.77
N ASN A 503 -10.82 -43.58 9.52
CA ASN A 503 -10.13 -44.30 8.44
C ASN A 503 -8.84 -45.04 8.88
N MET A 504 -8.76 -45.47 10.14
CA MET A 504 -7.78 -46.48 10.56
C MET A 504 -8.39 -47.39 11.62
N GLY A 505 -8.40 -48.70 11.31
CA GLY A 505 -8.83 -49.75 12.23
C GLY A 505 -7.95 -49.81 13.48
N LEU A 506 -8.62 -49.73 14.63
CA LEU A 506 -8.31 -50.25 15.97
C LEU A 506 -6.90 -50.82 16.24
N LYS A 507 -6.26 -50.27 17.29
CA LYS A 507 -6.06 -50.98 18.57
C LYS A 507 -5.90 -49.98 19.73
N GLN A 508 -6.62 -50.27 20.83
CA GLN A 508 -6.68 -49.51 22.09
C GLN A 508 -5.45 -49.76 22.98
N SER A 509 -4.99 -48.73 23.69
CA SER A 509 -4.55 -48.84 25.10
C SER A 509 -4.45 -47.46 25.79
N CYS A 510 -5.35 -47.24 26.74
CA CYS A 510 -5.40 -46.42 27.96
C CYS A 510 -4.44 -45.22 28.24
N LEU A 511 -5.06 -44.03 28.46
CA LEU A 511 -4.96 -43.01 29.56
C LEU A 511 -3.59 -42.49 30.11
N PRO A 512 -3.53 -41.30 30.77
CA PRO A 512 -4.30 -40.05 30.63
C PRO A 512 -3.45 -38.76 30.56
N CYS A 513 -4.11 -37.66 30.16
CA CYS A 513 -3.66 -36.27 30.29
C CYS A 513 -3.30 -35.87 31.73
N SER A 514 -2.17 -35.17 31.90
CA SER A 514 -1.96 -34.24 33.00
C SER A 514 -0.92 -33.17 32.66
N LEU A 515 -1.30 -31.92 32.95
CA LEU A 515 -0.47 -30.77 33.35
C LEU A 515 0.02 -29.77 32.27
N LEU A 516 -0.57 -28.58 32.40
CA LEU A 516 -0.06 -27.26 31.99
C LEU A 516 1.31 -26.97 32.61
N THR A 517 2.13 -26.13 31.97
CA THR A 517 2.49 -24.77 32.47
C THR A 517 3.43 -24.03 31.51
N TRP A 518 3.33 -22.71 31.54
CA TRP A 518 4.07 -21.71 30.76
C TRP A 518 5.57 -21.63 31.12
N SER A 519 6.45 -21.21 30.20
CA SER A 519 7.13 -19.89 30.27
C SER A 519 8.35 -19.72 29.33
N THR A 520 8.50 -18.45 28.88
CA THR A 520 9.73 -17.71 28.53
C THR A 520 10.49 -17.89 27.21
N LYS A 521 10.98 -16.74 26.73
CA LYS A 521 11.59 -16.38 25.44
C LYS A 521 13.12 -16.53 25.43
N ILE A 522 13.70 -16.46 24.21
CA ILE A 522 15.03 -15.95 23.77
C ILE A 522 15.99 -17.03 23.16
N PRO A 523 16.73 -16.71 22.06
CA PRO A 523 17.04 -17.64 20.97
C PRO A 523 18.48 -18.19 21.00
N ILE A 524 18.67 -19.40 20.48
CA ILE A 524 19.99 -20.01 20.27
C ILE A 524 20.36 -19.89 18.78
N ILE A 525 21.14 -18.86 18.48
CA ILE A 525 22.12 -18.86 17.38
C ILE A 525 23.38 -19.47 18.01
N PHE A 526 23.77 -20.66 17.56
CA PHE A 526 25.12 -21.27 17.59
C PHE A 526 24.94 -22.78 17.46
N GLY A 527 25.06 -23.30 16.25
CA GLY A 527 24.88 -24.74 15.98
C GLY A 527 25.04 -25.10 14.52
N LEU A 528 26.02 -24.51 13.83
CA LEU A 528 26.32 -24.79 12.42
C LEU A 528 27.81 -24.61 12.06
N VAL A 529 28.70 -24.81 13.05
CA VAL A 529 30.17 -24.80 12.82
C VAL A 529 30.84 -26.13 13.20
N GLU A 530 30.18 -27.05 13.90
CA GLU A 530 30.76 -28.37 14.24
C GLU A 530 30.42 -29.51 13.27
N TYR A 531 29.58 -29.29 12.25
CA TYR A 531 29.20 -30.34 11.29
C TYR A 531 30.08 -30.37 10.02
N MET A 532 31.05 -29.47 9.86
CA MET A 532 31.92 -29.38 8.68
C MET A 532 33.39 -29.82 8.92
N MET A 533 33.73 -30.38 10.08
CA MET A 533 35.09 -30.86 10.38
C MET A 533 35.25 -32.38 10.52
N VAL A 534 34.22 -33.19 10.20
CA VAL A 534 34.29 -34.66 10.35
C VAL A 534 34.21 -35.43 9.00
N HIS A 535 34.28 -34.76 7.85
CA HIS A 535 34.24 -35.44 6.53
C HIS A 535 35.33 -35.06 5.52
N ARG A 536 36.51 -34.63 5.98
CA ARG A 536 37.74 -34.61 5.17
C ARG A 536 38.91 -35.18 5.96
N LEU A 537 38.92 -36.50 6.13
CA LEU A 537 40.11 -37.32 6.38
C LEU A 537 39.74 -38.78 6.09
N SER A 538 39.37 -39.06 4.84
CA SER A 538 39.46 -40.39 4.26
C SER A 538 39.47 -40.24 2.73
N GLU A 539 40.56 -40.71 2.13
CA GLU A 539 40.78 -40.94 0.70
C GLU A 539 41.42 -39.79 -0.12
N THR A 540 42.75 -39.97 -0.29
CA THR A 540 43.71 -39.45 -1.28
C THR A 540 44.11 -37.99 -1.26
#